data_AF-A0A3M0K9M2-F1
#
_entry.id   AF-A0A3M0K9M2-F1
#
_cell.length_a   1.000
_cell.length_b   1.000
_cell.length_c   1.000
_cell.angle_alpha   90.00
_cell.angle_beta   90.00
_cell.angle_gamma   90.00
#
_symmetry.space_group_name_H-M   'P 1'
#
loop_
_entity.id
_entity.type
_entity.pdbx_description
1 polymer ?
#
loop_
_entity_poly.entity_id
_entity_poly.type
_entity_poly.pdbx_seq_one_letter_code
_entity_poly.pdbx_strand_id
1 'polypeptide(L)'
;MKREDMEETVLDMAKKLRAYADAVHGPTHARIAAVETRLQKLEDKIDENHKKLREEIREDLLQISAVQIRGSGTQRRRSPARERGYTPRAELWFFLRDCGENMNRWDGKSTAALAQRVRELKEVKTQRGSSTKREAAPVARSRTARYDDDDMSDPLEGTSKTYAQGKKNNQA
;
A
#
# COMPACT_ATOMS: atom_id res chain seq x y z
N MET A 1 19.72 63.91 -40.90
CA MET A 1 18.32 63.52 -40.65
C MET A 1 17.80 64.37 -39.51
N LYS A 2 16.64 65.02 -39.66
CA LYS A 2 16.12 65.89 -38.60
C LYS A 2 15.43 65.04 -37.53
N ARG A 3 15.34 65.56 -36.30
CA ARG A 3 14.72 64.85 -35.17
C ARG A 3 13.25 64.50 -35.45
N GLU A 4 12.55 65.38 -36.16
CA GLU A 4 11.16 65.23 -36.59
C GLU A 4 10.98 63.99 -37.48
N ASP A 5 11.87 63.77 -38.46
CA ASP A 5 11.84 62.61 -39.36
C ASP A 5 11.94 61.27 -38.59
N MET A 6 12.70 61.26 -37.50
CA MET A 6 12.90 60.08 -36.65
C MET A 6 11.65 59.77 -35.82
N GLU A 7 11.04 60.80 -35.24
CA GLU A 7 9.81 60.69 -34.45
C GLU A 7 8.63 60.20 -35.31
N GLU A 8 8.53 60.68 -36.56
CA GLU A 8 7.52 60.22 -37.52
C GLU A 8 7.71 58.73 -37.89
N THR A 9 8.95 58.30 -38.14
CA THR A 9 9.27 56.90 -38.45
C THR A 9 8.90 55.97 -37.29
N VAL A 10 9.21 56.37 -36.05
CA VAL A 10 8.86 55.60 -34.84
C VAL A 10 7.34 55.51 -34.68
N LEU A 11 6.61 56.59 -34.97
CA LEU A 11 5.16 56.62 -34.88
C LEU A 11 4.50 55.72 -35.95
N ASP A 12 5.04 55.66 -37.16
CA ASP A 12 4.60 54.71 -38.20
C ASP A 12 4.85 53.25 -37.79
N MET A 13 6.03 52.94 -37.26
CA MET A 13 6.33 51.61 -36.73
C MET A 13 5.37 51.21 -35.61
N ALA A 14 5.06 52.11 -34.68
CA ALA A 14 4.10 51.86 -33.60
C ALA A 14 2.69 51.57 -34.13
N LYS A 15 2.24 52.29 -35.17
CA LYS A 15 0.94 52.04 -35.83
C LYS A 15 0.92 50.66 -36.51
N LYS A 16 1.98 50.29 -37.22
CA LYS A 16 2.10 48.97 -37.88
C LYS A 16 2.08 47.82 -36.88
N LEU A 17 2.79 47.95 -35.76
CA LEU A 17 2.80 46.95 -34.71
C LEU A 17 1.42 46.80 -34.06
N ARG A 18 0.71 47.90 -33.83
CA ARG A 18 -0.67 47.87 -33.31
C ARG A 18 -1.61 47.16 -34.29
N ALA A 19 -1.56 47.53 -35.57
CA ALA A 19 -2.38 46.90 -36.60
C ALA A 19 -2.10 45.40 -36.72
N TYR A 20 -0.84 44.98 -36.63
CA TYR A 20 -0.48 43.56 -36.60
C TYR A 20 -1.09 42.86 -35.38
N ALA A 21 -0.90 43.43 -34.18
CA ALA A 21 -1.46 42.87 -32.95
C ALA A 21 -2.98 42.69 -33.04
N ASP A 22 -3.70 43.71 -33.51
CA ASP A 22 -5.15 43.66 -33.70
C ASP A 22 -5.55 42.59 -34.72
N ALA A 23 -4.81 42.47 -35.82
CA ALA A 23 -5.06 41.50 -36.88
C ALA A 23 -4.87 40.04 -36.42
N VAL A 24 -3.90 39.75 -35.55
CA VAL A 24 -3.70 38.38 -35.03
C VAL A 24 -4.55 38.06 -33.81
N HIS A 25 -4.91 39.06 -32.98
CA HIS A 25 -5.58 38.83 -31.70
C HIS A 25 -6.95 38.16 -31.88
N GLY A 26 -7.82 38.72 -32.73
CA GLY A 26 -9.16 38.20 -32.96
C GLY A 26 -9.17 36.74 -33.47
N PRO A 27 -8.49 36.42 -34.58
CA PRO A 27 -8.43 35.06 -35.10
C PRO A 27 -7.80 34.06 -34.13
N THR A 28 -6.80 34.48 -33.35
CA THR A 28 -6.16 33.61 -32.36
C THR A 28 -7.14 33.28 -31.24
N HIS A 29 -7.84 34.26 -30.68
CA HIS A 29 -8.87 34.03 -29.66
C HIS A 29 -10.02 33.17 -30.18
N ALA A 30 -10.47 33.38 -31.42
CA ALA A 30 -11.50 32.54 -32.03
C ALA A 30 -11.06 31.07 -32.15
N ARG A 31 -9.80 30.83 -32.54
CA ARG A 31 -9.22 29.47 -32.60
C ARG A 31 -9.11 28.83 -31.22
N ILE A 32 -8.67 29.59 -30.21
CA ILE A 32 -8.61 29.12 -28.82
C ILE A 32 -10.00 28.71 -28.33
N ALA A 33 -10.99 29.60 -28.45
CA ALA A 33 -12.37 29.33 -28.03
C ALA A 33 -12.98 28.11 -28.75
N ALA A 34 -12.67 27.93 -30.05
CA ALA A 34 -13.12 26.76 -30.79
C ALA A 34 -12.49 25.45 -30.29
N VAL A 35 -11.23 25.47 -29.86
CA VAL A 35 -10.56 24.32 -29.25
C VAL A 35 -11.14 24.04 -27.86
N GLU A 36 -11.31 25.05 -27.02
CA GLU A 36 -11.90 24.93 -25.69
C GLU A 36 -13.30 24.30 -25.75
N THR A 37 -14.14 24.75 -26.68
CA THR A 37 -15.49 24.18 -26.89
C THR A 37 -15.42 22.70 -27.29
N ARG A 38 -14.45 22.31 -28.12
CA ARG A 38 -14.28 20.90 -28.53
C ARG A 38 -13.76 20.04 -27.37
N LEU A 39 -12.88 20.57 -26.53
CA LEU A 39 -12.38 19.89 -25.34
C LEU A 39 -13.50 19.66 -24.33
N GLN A 40 -14.32 20.66 -24.05
CA GLN A 40 -15.48 20.51 -23.18
C GLN A 40 -16.42 19.40 -23.67
N LYS A 41 -16.74 19.40 -24.97
CA LYS A 41 -17.58 18.35 -25.57
C LYS A 41 -16.95 16.95 -25.50
N LEU A 42 -15.62 16.85 -25.50
CA LEU A 42 -14.94 15.57 -25.32
C LEU A 42 -14.99 15.10 -23.87
N GLU A 43 -14.82 16.02 -22.92
CA GLU A 43 -14.93 15.76 -21.49
C GLU A 43 -16.33 15.25 -21.13
N ASP A 44 -17.39 15.94 -21.58
CA ASP A 44 -18.78 15.52 -21.37
C ASP A 44 -19.04 14.10 -21.92
N LYS A 45 -18.46 13.76 -23.08
CA LYS A 45 -18.58 12.43 -23.67
C LYS A 45 -17.85 11.36 -22.87
N ILE A 46 -16.68 11.68 -22.33
CA ILE A 46 -15.91 10.77 -21.49
C ILE A 46 -16.70 10.47 -20.22
N ASP A 47 -17.31 11.49 -19.61
CA ASP A 47 -18.13 11.34 -18.40
C ASP A 47 -19.39 10.52 -18.65
N GLU A 48 -20.10 10.77 -19.76
CA GLU A 48 -21.26 9.96 -20.13
C GLU A 48 -20.88 8.52 -20.46
N ASN A 49 -19.77 8.29 -21.17
CA ASN A 49 -19.28 6.93 -21.43
C ASN A 49 -18.91 6.21 -20.12
N HIS A 50 -18.23 6.88 -19.20
CA HIS A 50 -17.90 6.31 -17.89
C HIS A 50 -19.16 5.96 -17.09
N LYS A 51 -20.17 6.83 -17.11
CA LYS A 51 -21.45 6.56 -16.46
C LYS A 51 -22.14 5.36 -17.11
N LYS A 52 -22.23 5.32 -18.43
CA LYS A 52 -22.84 4.22 -19.16
C LYS A 52 -22.15 2.88 -18.88
N LEU A 53 -20.82 2.85 -18.93
CA LEU A 53 -20.05 1.65 -18.64
C LEU A 53 -20.28 1.15 -17.20
N ARG A 54 -20.39 2.05 -16.22
CA ARG A 54 -20.73 1.68 -14.84
C ARG A 54 -22.11 1.03 -14.72
N GLU A 55 -23.09 1.53 -15.46
CA GLU A 55 -24.44 0.96 -15.46
C GLU A 55 -24.49 -0.39 -16.19
N GLU A 56 -23.81 -0.52 -17.33
CA GLU A 56 -23.67 -1.80 -18.06
C GLU A 56 -23.03 -2.88 -17.17
N ILE A 57 -21.90 -2.58 -16.52
CA ILE A 57 -21.24 -3.51 -15.59
C ILE A 57 -22.17 -3.89 -14.42
N ARG A 58 -22.96 -2.94 -13.91
CA ARG A 58 -23.92 -3.22 -12.82
C ARG A 58 -25.00 -4.17 -13.29
N GLU A 59 -25.56 -3.95 -14.48
CA GLU A 59 -26.58 -4.80 -15.06
C GLU A 59 -26.06 -6.21 -15.33
N ASP A 60 -24.87 -6.34 -15.94
CA ASP A 60 -24.23 -7.63 -16.19
C ASP A 60 -24.00 -8.42 -14.90
N LEU A 61 -23.53 -7.75 -13.84
CA LEU A 61 -23.32 -8.39 -12.54
C LEU A 61 -24.64 -8.90 -11.92
N LEU A 62 -25.73 -8.14 -12.07
CA LEU A 62 -27.07 -8.55 -11.62
C LEU A 62 -27.55 -9.78 -12.41
N GLN A 63 -27.34 -9.80 -13.73
CA GLN A 63 -27.70 -10.94 -14.58
C GLN A 63 -26.90 -12.19 -14.20
N ILE A 64 -25.58 -12.07 -13.99
CA ILE A 64 -24.73 -13.18 -13.53
C ILE A 64 -25.22 -13.73 -12.19
N SER A 65 -25.57 -12.85 -11.24
CA SER A 65 -26.13 -13.25 -9.95
C SER A 65 -27.46 -14.02 -10.10
N ALA A 66 -28.36 -13.54 -10.97
CA ALA A 66 -29.63 -14.20 -11.25
C ALA A 66 -29.45 -15.59 -11.90
N VAL A 67 -28.47 -15.73 -12.81
CA VAL A 67 -28.12 -17.02 -13.42
C VAL A 67 -27.50 -17.96 -12.39
N GLN A 68 -26.62 -17.47 -11.51
CA GLN A 68 -26.02 -18.27 -10.43
C GLN A 68 -27.09 -18.82 -9.47
N ILE A 69 -28.09 -18.01 -9.13
CA ILE A 69 -29.23 -18.43 -8.29
C ILE A 69 -30.04 -19.54 -8.99
N ARG A 70 -30.23 -19.44 -10.32
CA ARG A 70 -30.96 -20.45 -11.11
C ARG A 70 -30.15 -21.74 -11.33
N GLY A 71 -28.83 -21.63 -11.53
CA GLY A 71 -27.90 -22.76 -11.72
C GLY A 71 -27.54 -23.51 -10.42
N SER A 72 -27.74 -22.87 -9.27
CA SER A 72 -27.57 -23.47 -7.93
C SER A 72 -28.56 -24.62 -7.63
N GLY A 73 -29.58 -24.84 -8.46
CA GLY A 73 -30.59 -25.88 -8.25
C GLY A 73 -30.12 -27.32 -8.54
N THR A 74 -29.03 -27.52 -9.28
CA THR A 74 -28.65 -28.86 -9.80
C THR A 74 -27.31 -29.40 -9.33
N GLN A 75 -26.50 -28.64 -8.58
CA GLN A 75 -25.24 -29.14 -7.99
C GLN A 75 -25.33 -29.37 -6.47
N ARG A 76 -26.50 -29.79 -5.97
CA ARG A 76 -26.63 -30.32 -4.61
C ARG A 76 -26.56 -31.84 -4.63
N ARG A 77 -25.45 -32.41 -5.11
CA ARG A 77 -25.09 -33.81 -4.83
C ARG A 77 -23.67 -33.90 -4.29
N ARG A 78 -23.63 -34.11 -2.97
CA ARG A 78 -22.64 -34.88 -2.19
C ARG A 78 -21.16 -34.54 -2.41
N SER A 79 -20.61 -33.75 -1.50
CA SER A 79 -19.22 -33.97 -1.06
C SER A 79 -19.23 -35.09 -0.01
N PRO A 80 -18.43 -36.17 -0.18
CA PRO A 80 -18.32 -37.22 0.81
C PRO A 80 -17.54 -36.70 2.02
N ALA A 81 -17.96 -37.14 3.19
CA ALA A 81 -17.35 -36.86 4.48
C ALA A 81 -15.82 -37.02 4.45
N ARG A 82 -15.10 -35.91 4.60
CA ARG A 82 -13.74 -35.89 5.15
C ARG A 82 -13.66 -34.78 6.19
N GLU A 83 -14.26 -35.09 7.32
CA GLU A 83 -14.04 -34.41 8.59
C GLU A 83 -12.64 -34.77 9.08
N ARG A 84 -11.61 -34.05 8.60
CA ARG A 84 -10.28 -34.02 9.25
C ARG A 84 -9.50 -32.75 8.88
N GLY A 85 -9.81 -31.67 9.61
CA GLY A 85 -8.82 -30.65 10.01
C GLY A 85 -8.19 -29.74 8.95
N TYR A 86 -8.89 -29.34 7.88
CA TYR A 86 -8.39 -28.30 6.99
C TYR A 86 -9.07 -26.95 7.29
N THR A 87 -8.33 -26.04 7.90
CA THR A 87 -8.70 -24.61 7.96
C THR A 87 -8.65 -24.07 6.52
N PRO A 88 -9.76 -23.59 5.93
CA PRO A 88 -9.75 -22.95 4.62
C PRO A 88 -8.61 -21.93 4.52
N ARG A 89 -7.87 -21.92 3.41
CA ARG A 89 -6.73 -21.00 3.19
C ARG A 89 -7.06 -19.55 3.55
N ALA A 90 -8.30 -19.13 3.32
CA ALA A 90 -8.82 -17.81 3.67
C ALA A 90 -8.73 -17.52 5.18
N GLU A 91 -9.10 -18.46 6.05
CA GLU A 91 -9.04 -18.30 7.51
C GLU A 91 -7.61 -18.14 8.02
N LEU A 92 -6.66 -18.89 7.44
CA LEU A 92 -5.23 -18.71 7.76
C LEU A 92 -4.74 -17.33 7.29
N TRP A 93 -5.19 -16.88 6.12
CA TRP A 93 -4.88 -15.55 5.60
C TRP A 93 -5.40 -14.43 6.51
N PHE A 94 -6.64 -14.53 6.97
CA PHE A 94 -7.23 -13.57 7.90
C PHE A 94 -6.51 -13.56 9.25
N PHE A 95 -6.20 -14.73 9.82
CA PHE A 95 -5.46 -14.79 11.09
C PHE A 95 -4.09 -14.11 11.02
N LEU A 96 -3.35 -14.28 9.92
CA LEU A 96 -2.06 -13.62 9.71
C LEU A 96 -2.23 -12.10 9.62
N ARG A 97 -3.24 -11.63 8.88
CA ARG A 97 -3.58 -10.21 8.78
C ARG A 97 -3.94 -9.62 10.14
N ASP A 98 -4.76 -10.31 10.93
CA ASP A 98 -5.18 -9.88 12.26
C ASP A 98 -4.03 -9.90 13.27
N CYS A 99 -3.01 -10.74 13.04
CA CYS A 99 -1.76 -10.72 13.79
C CYS A 99 -0.76 -9.65 13.30
N GLY A 100 -1.10 -8.86 12.27
CA GLY A 100 -0.26 -7.80 11.73
C GLY A 100 0.86 -8.28 10.79
N GLU A 101 0.79 -9.52 10.28
CA GLU A 101 1.76 -10.01 9.30
C GLU A 101 1.64 -9.26 7.96
N ASN A 102 2.77 -9.10 7.27
CA ASN A 102 2.77 -8.50 5.93
C ASN A 102 2.27 -9.52 4.88
N MET A 103 1.09 -9.27 4.34
CA MET A 103 0.41 -10.17 3.41
C MET A 103 1.13 -10.32 2.06
N ASN A 104 1.90 -9.33 1.63
CA ASN A 104 2.68 -9.41 0.39
C ASN A 104 3.75 -10.51 0.45
N ARG A 105 4.18 -10.90 1.66
CA ARG A 105 5.14 -12.00 1.85
C ARG A 105 4.48 -13.37 1.73
N TRP A 106 3.16 -13.44 1.72
CA TRP A 106 2.39 -14.69 1.69
C TRP A 106 1.71 -14.92 0.34
N ASP A 107 1.77 -13.95 -0.58
CA ASP A 107 1.25 -14.11 -1.93
C ASP A 107 2.00 -15.22 -2.68
N GLY A 108 1.27 -16.05 -3.42
CA GLY A 108 1.79 -17.24 -4.11
C GLY A 108 2.28 -18.40 -3.22
N LYS A 109 2.34 -18.26 -1.89
CA LYS A 109 2.79 -19.36 -1.00
C LYS A 109 1.75 -20.47 -0.85
N SER A 110 2.19 -21.68 -0.45
CA SER A 110 1.29 -22.82 -0.23
C SER A 110 0.47 -22.66 1.05
N THR A 111 -0.71 -23.28 1.13
CA THR A 111 -1.53 -23.25 2.35
C THR A 111 -0.82 -23.87 3.55
N ALA A 112 0.06 -24.85 3.32
CA ALA A 112 0.89 -25.45 4.37
C ALA A 112 1.86 -24.43 4.99
N ALA A 113 2.44 -23.53 4.19
CA ALA A 113 3.32 -22.48 4.69
C ALA A 113 2.57 -21.47 5.58
N LEU A 114 1.33 -21.13 5.21
CA LEU A 114 0.46 -20.29 6.03
C LEU A 114 0.11 -20.99 7.35
N ALA A 115 -0.29 -22.26 7.28
CA ALA A 115 -0.65 -23.06 8.47
C ALA A 115 0.53 -23.19 9.45
N GLN A 116 1.75 -23.38 8.93
CA GLN A 116 2.96 -23.40 9.72
C GLN A 116 3.17 -22.08 10.48
N ARG A 117 3.04 -20.95 9.79
CA ARG A 117 3.22 -19.63 10.43
C ARG A 117 2.18 -19.34 11.51
N VAL A 118 0.93 -19.75 11.28
CA VAL A 118 -0.13 -19.62 12.27
C VAL A 118 0.19 -20.41 13.55
N ARG A 119 0.80 -21.60 13.43
CA ARG A 119 1.27 -22.37 14.59
C ARG A 119 2.36 -21.61 15.36
N GLU A 120 3.37 -21.13 14.67
CA GLU A 120 4.46 -20.33 15.28
C GLU A 120 3.92 -19.10 16.03
N LEU A 121 2.99 -18.36 15.44
CA LEU A 121 2.40 -17.18 16.08
C LEU A 121 1.58 -17.52 17.32
N LYS A 122 0.89 -18.68 17.32
CA LYS A 122 0.15 -19.17 18.49
C LYS A 122 1.10 -19.62 19.60
N GLU A 123 2.21 -20.26 19.26
CA GLU A 123 3.24 -20.68 20.22
C GLU A 123 3.96 -19.49 20.85
N VAL A 124 4.35 -18.48 20.05
CA VAL A 124 4.97 -17.23 20.55
C VAL A 124 4.04 -16.48 21.49
N LYS A 125 2.74 -16.39 21.16
CA LYS A 125 1.73 -15.79 22.06
C LYS A 125 1.57 -16.56 23.37
N THR A 126 1.69 -17.89 23.33
CA THR A 126 1.59 -18.75 24.51
C THR A 126 2.81 -18.62 25.42
N GLN A 127 4.02 -18.53 24.86
CA GLN A 127 5.25 -18.34 25.63
C GLN A 127 5.36 -16.96 26.29
N ARG A 128 4.82 -15.91 25.65
CA ARG A 128 4.74 -14.56 26.25
C ARG A 128 3.80 -14.50 27.47
N GLY A 129 2.89 -15.46 27.61
CA GLY A 129 1.98 -15.58 28.77
C GLY A 129 2.45 -16.55 29.86
N SER A 130 3.51 -17.32 29.65
CA SER A 130 3.96 -18.37 30.57
C SER A 130 5.29 -18.06 31.27
N SER A 131 5.63 -16.78 31.45
CA SER A 131 6.76 -16.36 32.29
C SER A 131 6.24 -15.82 33.63
N THR A 132 5.81 -16.73 34.51
CA THR A 132 5.95 -16.63 35.97
C THR A 132 5.42 -17.91 36.60
N LYS A 133 6.28 -18.91 36.73
CA LYS A 133 6.22 -19.78 37.90
C LYS A 133 7.62 -20.25 38.19
N ARG A 134 8.26 -19.55 39.15
CA ARG A 134 9.29 -20.14 40.00
C ARG A 134 8.78 -21.51 40.41
N GLU A 135 9.44 -22.53 39.91
CA GLU A 135 9.35 -23.87 40.47
C GLU A 135 10.00 -23.80 41.84
N ALA A 136 9.17 -23.58 42.86
CA ALA A 136 9.57 -23.71 44.25
C ALA A 136 9.65 -25.22 44.54
N ALA A 137 10.89 -25.73 44.56
CA ALA A 137 11.19 -27.08 44.99
C ALA A 137 10.67 -27.31 46.42
N PRO A 138 10.00 -28.44 46.71
CA PRO A 138 9.69 -28.79 48.09
C PRO A 138 10.98 -29.14 48.83
N VAL A 139 11.25 -28.40 49.90
CA VAL A 139 12.26 -28.69 50.91
C VAL A 139 11.94 -30.05 51.54
N ALA A 140 12.62 -31.10 51.11
CA ALA A 140 12.76 -32.35 51.85
C ALA A 140 14.04 -32.27 52.69
N ARG A 141 13.85 -32.32 54.00
CA ARG A 141 14.86 -32.13 55.03
C ARG A 141 15.38 -33.51 55.44
N SER A 142 16.56 -33.91 54.95
CA SER A 142 17.36 -34.97 55.56
C SER A 142 18.85 -34.74 55.33
N ARG A 143 19.58 -34.65 56.44
CA ARG A 143 21.03 -34.40 56.60
C ARG A 143 21.87 -35.51 55.94
N THR A 144 22.97 -35.10 55.30
CA THR A 144 24.37 -35.61 55.42
C THR A 144 25.21 -34.81 54.42
N ALA A 145 26.08 -33.88 54.87
CA ALA A 145 27.53 -34.04 55.02
C ALA A 145 28.24 -34.41 53.69
N ARG A 146 29.22 -33.71 53.12
CA ARG A 146 30.14 -32.61 53.51
C ARG A 146 30.99 -32.23 52.25
N TYR A 147 31.48 -30.97 52.19
CA TYR A 147 32.59 -30.38 51.40
C TYR A 147 32.49 -30.40 49.86
N ASP A 148 32.37 -29.26 49.16
CA ASP A 148 33.30 -28.12 48.91
C ASP A 148 34.52 -28.51 48.06
N ASP A 149 34.60 -27.90 46.87
CA ASP A 149 35.80 -27.53 46.09
C ASP A 149 35.26 -26.76 44.85
N ASP A 150 35.31 -25.43 44.87
CA ASP A 150 36.39 -24.59 44.33
C ASP A 150 36.47 -24.68 42.80
N ASP A 151 36.03 -23.63 42.10
CA ASP A 151 36.87 -22.49 41.68
C ASP A 151 37.44 -22.75 40.29
N MET A 152 37.31 -21.74 39.43
CA MET A 152 38.22 -21.35 38.35
C MET A 152 37.48 -20.52 37.28
N SER A 153 37.50 -19.21 37.55
CA SER A 153 38.06 -18.20 36.62
C SER A 153 37.36 -17.87 35.29
N ASP A 154 36.73 -16.70 35.28
CA ASP A 154 36.72 -15.64 34.22
C ASP A 154 38.19 -15.29 33.81
N PRO A 155 38.59 -14.57 32.71
CA PRO A 155 37.96 -13.32 32.23
C PRO A 155 38.26 -12.86 30.75
N LEU A 156 37.84 -11.62 30.41
CA LEU A 156 38.39 -10.69 29.38
C LEU A 156 37.96 -10.94 27.90
N GLU A 157 37.90 -9.99 26.96
CA GLU A 157 38.47 -8.64 26.83
C GLU A 157 37.89 -7.93 25.58
N GLY A 158 37.78 -6.59 25.63
CA GLY A 158 38.07 -5.66 24.51
C GLY A 158 37.18 -5.64 23.25
N THR A 159 37.07 -4.58 22.44
CA THR A 159 37.64 -3.23 22.41
C THR A 159 36.93 -2.44 21.27
N SER A 160 36.90 -1.11 21.42
CA SER A 160 37.05 -0.09 20.36
C SER A 160 35.90 0.33 19.41
N LYS A 161 35.41 1.55 19.69
CA LYS A 161 35.37 2.80 18.88
C LYS A 161 35.10 2.74 17.37
N THR A 162 34.23 3.65 16.88
CA THR A 162 34.59 4.70 15.90
C THR A 162 33.45 5.73 15.67
N TYR A 163 33.85 6.89 15.14
CA TYR A 163 33.23 8.23 15.17
C TYR A 163 32.43 8.62 13.91
N ALA A 164 31.84 9.83 14.00
CA ALA A 164 31.54 10.83 12.97
C ALA A 164 30.08 10.85 12.47
N GLN A 165 29.27 11.86 12.79
CA GLN A 165 29.31 13.31 12.49
C GLN A 165 28.81 13.64 11.08
N GLY A 166 27.68 14.37 11.03
CA GLY A 166 27.11 14.92 9.80
C GLY A 166 26.11 16.02 10.10
N LYS A 167 26.63 17.24 10.30
CA LYS A 167 25.90 18.52 10.34
C LYS A 167 25.07 18.73 9.06
N LYS A 168 23.95 19.43 9.16
CA LYS A 168 23.84 20.80 8.62
C LYS A 168 22.50 21.45 8.98
N ASN A 169 22.65 22.74 9.23
CA ASN A 169 21.71 23.68 9.80
C ASN A 169 20.90 24.34 8.67
N ASN A 170 19.77 24.95 9.02
CA ASN A 170 19.49 26.31 8.55
C ASN A 170 18.58 27.01 9.56
N GLN A 171 19.02 28.19 9.93
CA GLN A 171 18.47 29.13 10.89
C GLN A 171 18.21 30.42 10.10
N ALA A 172 17.17 31.15 10.46
CA ALA A 172 17.06 32.58 10.23
C ALA A 172 17.39 33.30 11.54
#